data_AF-A0A820Z281-F1
#
_entry.id   AF-A0A820Z281-F1
#
_cell.length_a   1.000
_cell.length_b   1.000
_cell.length_c   1.000
_cell.angle_alpha   90.00
_cell.angle_beta   90.00
_cell.angle_gamma   90.00
#
_symmetry.space_group_name_H-M   'P 1'
#
loop_
_entity.id
_entity.type
_entity.pdbx_description
1 polymer ?
#
loop_
_entity_poly.entity_id
_entity_poly.type
_entity_poly.pdbx_seq_one_letter_code
_entity_poly.pdbx_strand_id
1 'polypeptide(L)'
;LDWREKGVITPVIEQGELAVIQGPLVATEVVESLYAIYTNNLTEGSIPRIYDCCLQAEPDIFECIQKLGGICRKPGYPEIVNKCEPNACNPFTTI
;
A
#
# COMPACT_ATOMS: atom_id res chain seq x y z
N LEU A 1 14.05 -16.68 -10.34
CA LEU A 1 12.88 -16.64 -9.43
C LEU A 1 12.01 -15.49 -9.89
N ASP A 2 10.77 -15.77 -10.31
CA ASP A 2 9.79 -14.75 -10.73
C ASP A 2 8.57 -14.83 -9.80
N TRP A 3 8.27 -13.75 -9.08
CA TRP A 3 7.13 -13.70 -8.17
C TRP A 3 5.79 -13.53 -8.90
N ARG A 4 5.79 -13.04 -10.15
CA ARG A 4 4.58 -12.90 -10.96
C ARG A 4 3.97 -14.25 -11.29
N GLU A 5 4.80 -15.25 -11.55
CA GLU A 5 4.39 -16.65 -11.79
C GLU A 5 3.73 -17.30 -10.57
N LYS A 6 3.82 -16.68 -9.38
CA LYS A 6 3.24 -17.18 -8.13
C LYS A 6 1.89 -16.56 -7.78
N GLY A 7 1.38 -15.62 -8.59
CA GLY A 7 0.10 -14.96 -8.34
C GLY A 7 0.08 -14.03 -7.13
N VAL A 8 1.25 -13.52 -6.72
CA VAL A 8 1.40 -12.63 -5.54
C VAL A 8 1.69 -11.17 -5.93
N ILE A 9 1.70 -10.86 -7.23
CA ILE A 9 1.96 -9.51 -7.74
C ILE A 9 0.65 -8.98 -8.33
N THR A 10 0.23 -7.79 -7.90
CA THR A 10 -0.93 -7.08 -8.46
C THR A 10 -0.66 -6.59 -9.90
N PRO A 11 -1.70 -6.26 -10.68
CA PRO A 11 -1.53 -5.70 -12.02
C PRO A 11 -0.65 -4.44 -12.01
N VAL A 12 0.05 -4.20 -13.12
CA VAL A 12 0.90 -3.00 -13.27
C VAL A 12 0.07 -1.73 -13.08
N ILE A 13 0.55 -0.82 -12.24
CA ILE A 13 -0.08 0.46 -11.94
C ILE A 13 0.59 1.57 -12.76
N GLU A 14 -0.21 2.33 -13.51
CA GLU A 14 0.24 3.55 -14.16
C GLU A 14 0.21 4.72 -13.18
N GLN A 15 1.39 5.24 -12.84
CA GLN A 15 1.58 6.23 -11.77
C GLN A 15 1.16 7.66 -12.18
N GLY A 16 0.94 7.89 -13.48
CA GLY A 16 0.73 9.23 -14.04
C GLY A 16 1.95 10.14 -13.87
N GLU A 17 1.74 11.46 -13.92
CA GLU A 17 2.80 12.48 -13.78
C GLU A 17 3.22 12.77 -12.31
N LEU A 18 2.66 12.05 -11.34
CA LEU A 18 2.91 12.29 -9.92
C LEU A 18 4.13 11.50 -9.45
N ALA A 19 5.34 12.00 -9.72
CA ALA A 19 6.58 11.43 -9.20
C ALA A 19 6.60 11.28 -7.66
N VAL A 20 5.74 12.03 -6.96
CA VAL A 20 5.58 12.01 -5.49
C VAL A 20 4.97 10.73 -4.93
N ILE A 21 4.40 9.84 -5.76
CA ILE A 21 3.79 8.59 -5.26
C ILE A 21 4.72 7.36 -5.32
N GLN A 22 5.98 7.50 -5.75
CA GLN A 22 6.89 6.36 -5.90
C GLN A 22 7.08 5.57 -4.59
N GLY A 23 7.41 6.24 -3.48
CA GLY A 23 7.55 5.61 -2.16
C GLY A 23 6.26 4.91 -1.70
N PRO A 24 5.12 5.62 -1.66
CA PRO A 24 3.81 5.04 -1.35
C PRO A 24 3.40 3.85 -2.21
N LEU A 25 3.67 3.90 -3.52
CA LEU A 25 3.40 2.82 -4.46
C LEU A 25 4.23 1.57 -4.12
N VAL A 26 5.54 1.72 -4.05
CA VAL A 26 6.46 0.60 -3.76
C VAL A 26 6.14 -0.03 -2.40
N ALA A 27 5.91 0.79 -1.38
CA ALA A 27 5.54 0.28 -0.06
C ALA A 27 4.22 -0.50 -0.08
N THR A 28 3.24 -0.03 -0.87
CA THR A 28 1.96 -0.73 -1.05
C THR A 28 2.16 -2.08 -1.73
N GLU A 29 2.83 -2.13 -2.88
CA GLU A 29 3.09 -3.38 -3.63
C GLU A 29 3.84 -4.43 -2.78
N VAL A 30 4.77 -4.00 -1.93
CA VAL A 30 5.48 -4.89 -1.01
C VAL A 30 4.51 -5.51 0.01
N VAL A 31 3.65 -4.71 0.63
CA VAL A 31 2.69 -5.21 1.62
C VAL A 31 1.63 -6.10 0.97
N GLU A 32 1.16 -5.77 -0.23
CA GLU A 32 0.26 -6.62 -1.03
C GLU A 32 0.89 -7.98 -1.31
N SER A 33 2.15 -7.98 -1.75
CA SER A 33 2.88 -9.20 -2.09
C SER A 33 3.11 -10.08 -0.87
N LEU A 34 3.55 -9.50 0.25
CA LEU A 34 3.72 -10.23 1.50
C LEU A 34 2.37 -10.77 2.00
N TYR A 35 1.32 -9.96 1.96
CA TYR A 35 -0.03 -10.39 2.33
C TYR A 35 -0.48 -11.59 1.49
N ALA A 36 -0.29 -11.53 0.17
CA ALA A 36 -0.61 -12.62 -0.74
C ALA A 36 0.22 -13.88 -0.45
N ILE A 37 1.52 -13.74 -0.18
CA ILE A 37 2.40 -14.87 0.17
C ILE A 37 1.93 -15.59 1.43
N TYR A 38 1.58 -14.85 2.49
CA TYR A 38 1.22 -15.45 3.79
C TYR A 38 -0.23 -15.94 3.85
N THR A 39 -1.15 -15.30 3.14
CA THR A 39 -2.59 -15.58 3.25
C THR A 39 -3.16 -16.29 2.04
N ASN A 40 -2.37 -16.45 0.98
CA ASN A 40 -2.82 -16.93 -0.33
C ASN A 40 -3.99 -16.10 -0.91
N ASN A 41 -4.05 -14.81 -0.53
CA ASN A 41 -5.10 -13.89 -0.94
C ASN A 41 -4.48 -12.58 -1.47
N LEU A 42 -4.46 -12.43 -2.80
CA LEU A 42 -4.00 -11.21 -3.44
C LEU A 42 -5.03 -10.09 -3.25
N THR A 43 -4.67 -9.05 -2.49
CA THR A 43 -5.56 -7.94 -2.13
C THR A 43 -4.93 -6.63 -2.55
N GLU A 44 -5.66 -5.82 -3.31
CA GLU A 44 -5.22 -4.49 -3.74
C GLU A 44 -5.37 -3.46 -2.61
N GLY A 45 -4.26 -2.79 -2.31
CA GLY A 45 -4.11 -1.75 -1.31
C GLY A 45 -4.38 -0.34 -1.85
N SER A 46 -4.61 0.59 -0.94
CA SER A 46 -4.77 2.01 -1.23
C SER A 46 -3.41 2.72 -1.14
N ILE A 47 -2.84 3.02 -2.30
CA ILE A 47 -1.70 3.94 -2.42
C ILE A 47 -2.05 5.33 -1.86
N PRO A 48 -3.24 5.92 -2.15
CA PRO A 48 -3.61 7.21 -1.58
C PRO A 48 -3.54 7.30 -0.06
N ARG A 49 -3.92 6.23 0.67
CA ARG A 49 -3.79 6.22 2.14
C ARG A 49 -2.33 6.34 2.57
N ILE A 50 -1.43 5.63 1.90
CA ILE A 50 0.00 5.67 2.23
C ILE A 50 0.59 7.03 1.86
N TYR A 51 0.15 7.62 0.75
CA TYR A 51 0.52 8.98 0.39
C TYR A 51 0.06 9.98 1.46
N ASP A 52 -1.22 9.99 1.82
CA ASP A 52 -1.78 10.98 2.74
C ASP A 52 -1.28 10.84 4.18
N CYS A 53 -0.90 9.63 4.61
CA CYS A 53 -0.47 9.37 5.98
C CYS A 53 1.03 9.17 6.19
N CYS A 54 1.76 8.71 5.17
CA CYS A 54 3.15 8.25 5.33
C CYS A 54 4.15 8.88 4.35
N LEU A 55 3.73 9.77 3.43
CA LEU A 55 4.66 10.43 2.49
C LEU A 55 5.82 11.15 3.18
N GLN A 56 5.56 11.76 4.34
CA GLN A 56 6.58 12.47 5.12
C GLN A 56 7.42 11.56 6.03
N ALA A 57 7.13 10.26 6.06
CA ALA A 57 7.79 9.29 6.92
C ALA A 57 9.03 8.64 6.27
N GLU A 58 9.44 9.07 5.08
CA GLU A 58 10.68 8.61 4.44
C GLU A 58 11.90 8.92 5.34
N PRO A 59 12.83 7.96 5.54
CA PRO A 59 12.93 6.66 4.87
C PRO A 59 12.11 5.51 5.49
N ASP A 60 11.48 5.72 6.64
CA ASP A 60 10.83 4.68 7.47
C ASP A 60 9.33 4.50 7.16
N ILE A 61 8.96 4.48 5.88
CA ILE A 61 7.56 4.38 5.43
C ILE A 61 6.87 3.12 5.97
N PHE A 62 7.59 2.01 6.11
CA PHE A 62 7.06 0.76 6.67
C PHE A 62 6.75 0.86 8.17
N GLU A 63 7.52 1.63 8.94
CA GLU A 63 7.21 1.88 10.35
C GLU A 63 5.91 2.70 10.48
N CYS A 64 5.68 3.66 9.58
CA CYS A 64 4.41 4.38 9.51
C CYS A 64 3.25 3.43 9.19
N ILE A 65 3.41 2.52 8.22
CA ILE A 65 2.39 1.52 7.86
C ILE A 65 2.06 0.62 9.06
N GLN A 66 3.08 0.16 9.80
CA GLN A 66 2.87 -0.63 11.02
C GLN A 66 2.09 0.15 12.08
N LYS A 67 2.39 1.43 12.29
CA LYS A 67 1.64 2.30 13.22
C LYS A 67 0.18 2.51 12.80
N LEU A 68 -0.10 2.49 11.50
CA LEU A 68 -1.47 2.52 10.95
C LEU A 68 -2.20 1.17 11.05
N GLY A 69 -1.52 0.11 11.50
CA GLY A 69 -2.03 -1.25 11.52
C GLY A 69 -2.09 -1.91 10.14
N GLY A 70 -1.46 -1.32 9.12
CA GLY A 70 -1.46 -1.80 7.73
C GLY A 70 -2.04 -0.81 6.73
N ILE A 71 -2.45 -1.36 5.57
CA ILE A 71 -2.94 -0.60 4.41
C ILE A 71 -4.44 -0.80 4.24
N CYS A 72 -5.15 0.22 3.77
CA CYS A 72 -6.56 0.04 3.37
C CYS A 72 -6.65 -0.78 2.11
N ARG A 73 -7.73 -1.56 1.96
CA ARG A 73 -8.13 -2.02 0.62
C ARG A 73 -8.45 -0.82 -0.25
N LYS A 74 -8.17 -0.88 -1.55
CA LYS A 74 -8.40 0.22 -2.49
C LYS A 74 -9.79 0.90 -2.37
N PRO A 75 -10.92 0.18 -2.27
CA PRO A 75 -12.24 0.82 -2.12
C PRO A 75 -12.42 1.60 -0.81
N GLY A 76 -11.65 1.29 0.22
CA GLY A 76 -11.73 1.96 1.53
C GLY A 76 -11.03 3.31 1.59
N TYR A 77 -10.21 3.65 0.60
CA TYR A 77 -9.52 4.93 0.49
C TYR A 77 -9.11 5.15 -0.97
N PRO A 78 -10.04 5.55 -1.85
CA PRO A 78 -9.85 5.46 -3.30
C PRO A 78 -8.98 6.56 -3.92
N GLU A 79 -8.89 7.73 -3.27
CA GLU A 79 -8.28 8.93 -3.84
C GLU A 79 -7.46 9.69 -2.80
N ILE A 80 -6.51 10.50 -3.26
CA ILE A 80 -5.69 11.37 -2.42
C ILE A 80 -6.54 12.55 -1.96
N VAL A 81 -6.66 12.74 -0.66
CA VAL A 81 -7.42 13.84 -0.05
C VAL A 81 -6.52 14.89 0.63
N ASN A 82 -5.20 14.70 0.59
CA ASN A 82 -4.17 15.56 1.20
C ASN A 82 -4.35 15.73 2.73
N LYS A 83 -4.92 14.70 3.37
CA LYS A 83 -5.15 14.67 4.81
C LYS A 83 -5.16 13.23 5.30
N CYS A 84 -4.28 12.90 6.24
CA CYS A 84 -4.27 11.57 6.82
C CYS A 84 -5.58 11.29 7.59
N GLU A 85 -6.25 10.21 7.19
CA GLU A 85 -7.41 9.64 7.90
C GLU A 85 -7.07 8.23 8.37
N PRO A 86 -6.39 8.07 9.53
CA PRO A 86 -5.82 6.79 9.94
C PRO A 86 -6.89 5.71 10.21
N ASN A 87 -8.11 6.14 10.56
CA ASN A 87 -9.25 5.27 10.88
C ASN A 87 -10.25 5.10 9.73
N ALA A 88 -9.88 5.47 8.49
CA ALA A 88 -10.78 5.42 7.34
C ALA A 88 -11.26 4.00 6.98
N CYS A 89 -10.55 2.95 7.39
CA CYS A 89 -10.91 1.56 7.11
C CYS A 89 -10.36 0.59 8.15
N ASN A 90 -10.72 -0.69 8.02
CA ASN A 90 -10.02 -1.79 8.67
C ASN A 90 -8.83 -2.26 7.81
N PRO A 91 -7.57 -1.96 8.21
CA PRO A 91 -6.39 -2.29 7.40
C PRO A 91 -6.16 -3.79 7.25
N PHE A 92 -5.35 -4.16 6.26
CA PHE A 92 -4.67 -5.44 6.20
C PHE A 92 -3.16 -5.24 6.30
N THR A 93 -2.47 -6.18 6.94
CA THR A 93 -1.00 -6.18 7.06
C THR A 93 -0.47 -7.60 7.16
N THR A 94 0.81 -7.76 6.90
CA THR A 94 1.66 -8.92 7.27
C THR A 94 3.00 -8.51 7.87
N ILE A 95 3.23 -7.20 8.03
CA ILE A 95 4.39 -6.57 8.66
C ILE A 95 4.00 -5.88 9.96
#